data_AF-A0A5C7WYH9-F1
#
_entry.id   AF-A0A5C7WYH9-F1
#
_cell.length_a   1.000
_cell.length_b   1.000
_cell.length_c   1.000
_cell.angle_alpha   90.00
_cell.angle_beta   90.00
_cell.angle_gamma   90.00
#
_symmetry.space_group_name_H-M   'P 1'
#
loop_
_entity.id
_entity.type
_entity.pdbx_description
1 polymer ?
#
loop_
_entity_poly.entity_id
_entity_poly.type
_entity_poly.pdbx_seq_one_letter_code
_entity_poly.pdbx_strand_id
1 'polypeptide(L)'
;MFVLGVYPSALHVRREPPAWARRDLGISTVAALAVDDEPSVFWDGADADDRVSEWSDDVGFLEGDEEGRWGRVRPAGNGTSGRSVVEGVLGPLGIEAESTWFSDAVDRFFIKWAGGGRQRQQANAIAEDYEPFARATGLPSASLPLRPAVAELVDLAASEHRERLRKELVNSRSPLVVTLGEEARRVLAAVADEVEGGPTRPLDGKRFAEYPDDYGEAGALRVGDMTARWLALVHPGQRSPRWQQLHGQWRSLVRGKAG
;
A
#
# COMPACT_ATOMS: atom_id res chain seq x y z
N MET A 1 -2.49 -3.01 -19.04
CA MET A 1 -3.07 -1.87 -18.27
C MET A 1 -2.02 -1.38 -17.29
N PHE A 2 -2.03 -0.09 -16.94
CA PHE A 2 -1.16 0.45 -15.90
C PHE A 2 -1.97 0.75 -14.64
N VAL A 3 -1.46 0.39 -13.46
CA VAL A 3 -2.07 0.73 -12.17
C VAL A 3 -1.06 1.48 -11.31
N LEU A 4 -1.41 2.70 -10.92
CA LEU A 4 -0.64 3.56 -10.01
C LEU A 4 -1.33 3.62 -8.64
N GLY A 5 -0.58 3.65 -7.55
CA GLY A 5 -1.14 3.70 -6.20
C GLY A 5 -1.19 2.33 -5.53
N VAL A 6 -0.29 1.44 -5.94
CA VAL A 6 -0.25 0.06 -5.44
C VAL A 6 0.36 -0.06 -4.05
N TYR A 7 1.06 1.00 -3.62
CA TYR A 7 1.76 1.13 -2.34
C TYR A 7 2.86 0.06 -2.15
N PRO A 8 4.14 0.44 -1.98
CA PRO A 8 5.16 -0.47 -1.47
C PRO A 8 4.63 -1.07 -0.18
N SER A 9 4.44 -2.38 -0.19
CA SER A 9 3.97 -3.15 0.96
C SER A 9 5.13 -4.02 1.45
N ALA A 10 4.92 -4.68 2.57
CA ALA A 10 5.95 -5.43 3.27
C ALA A 10 5.45 -6.83 3.62
N LEU A 11 6.38 -7.76 3.77
CA LEU A 11 6.15 -8.97 4.55
C LEU A 11 5.94 -8.57 6.01
N HIS A 12 4.80 -8.98 6.56
CA HIS A 12 4.42 -8.69 7.94
C HIS A 12 4.40 -9.96 8.80
N VAL A 13 4.95 -9.83 10.01
CA VAL A 13 4.87 -10.87 11.04
C VAL A 13 4.12 -10.35 12.26
N ARG A 14 3.33 -11.22 12.88
CA ARG A 14 2.91 -11.03 14.26
C ARG A 14 4.08 -11.44 15.15
N ARG A 15 4.54 -10.51 15.97
CA ARG A 15 5.63 -10.74 16.91
C ARG A 15 5.09 -10.89 18.32
N GLU A 16 5.33 -12.04 18.91
CA GLU A 16 5.03 -12.32 20.31
C GLU A 16 6.34 -12.26 21.10
N PRO A 17 6.59 -11.20 21.90
CA PRO A 17 7.84 -11.09 22.65
C PRO A 17 7.98 -12.20 23.69
N PRO A 18 9.22 -12.56 24.06
CA PRO A 18 9.48 -13.61 25.05
C PRO A 18 8.94 -13.21 26.43
N ALA A 19 8.62 -14.21 27.26
CA ALA A 19 8.04 -13.99 28.59
C ALA A 19 8.87 -13.02 29.47
N TRP A 20 10.20 -13.13 29.44
CA TRP A 20 11.08 -12.22 30.20
C TRP A 20 10.90 -10.76 29.77
N ALA A 21 10.85 -10.49 28.47
CA ALA A 21 10.77 -9.12 27.96
C ALA A 21 9.40 -8.51 28.26
N ARG A 22 8.32 -9.30 28.22
CA ARG A 22 6.99 -8.83 28.64
C ARG A 22 6.99 -8.40 30.11
N ARG A 23 7.63 -9.20 30.99
CA ARG A 23 7.71 -8.94 32.42
C ARG A 23 8.61 -7.74 32.74
N ASP A 24 9.79 -7.70 32.13
CA ASP A 24 10.86 -6.78 32.54
C ASP A 24 10.83 -5.45 31.77
N LEU A 25 10.38 -5.47 30.51
CA LEU A 25 10.32 -4.29 29.64
C LEU A 25 8.89 -3.77 29.46
N GLY A 26 7.87 -4.51 29.90
CA GLY A 26 6.47 -4.12 29.74
C GLY A 26 5.97 -4.11 28.29
N ILE A 27 6.71 -4.75 27.36
CA ILE A 27 6.38 -4.75 25.94
C ILE A 27 5.25 -5.75 25.62
N SER A 28 4.51 -5.47 24.55
CA SER A 28 3.33 -6.21 24.15
C SER A 28 3.51 -6.95 22.82
N THR A 29 2.56 -7.83 22.51
CA THR A 29 2.50 -8.48 21.19
C THR A 29 2.20 -7.45 20.10
N VAL A 30 3.02 -7.45 19.06
CA VAL A 30 2.81 -6.63 17.86
C VAL A 30 2.01 -7.45 16.85
N ALA A 31 0.81 -6.98 16.50
CA ALA A 31 -0.10 -7.75 15.65
C ALA A 31 0.40 -7.91 14.20
N ALA A 32 1.11 -6.91 13.67
CA ALA A 32 1.74 -6.93 12.36
C ALA A 32 2.91 -5.95 12.36
N LEU A 33 4.12 -6.46 12.20
CA LEU A 33 5.37 -5.73 12.07
C LEU A 33 5.92 -5.98 10.67
N ALA A 34 6.23 -4.92 9.92
CA ALA A 34 6.91 -5.03 8.64
C ALA A 34 8.36 -5.48 8.87
N VAL A 35 8.79 -6.54 8.19
CA VAL A 35 10.11 -7.16 8.40
C VAL A 35 10.92 -7.35 7.13
N ASP A 36 10.27 -7.35 5.98
CA ASP A 36 10.92 -7.45 4.67
C ASP A 36 10.00 -6.85 3.59
N ASP A 37 10.49 -6.72 2.36
CA ASP A 37 9.67 -6.33 1.21
C ASP A 37 8.68 -7.45 0.82
N GLU A 38 7.58 -7.10 0.14
CA GLU A 38 6.78 -8.12 -0.55
C GLU A 38 7.59 -8.75 -1.69
N PRO A 39 7.42 -10.06 -1.95
CA PRO A 39 8.21 -10.76 -2.96
C PRO A 39 7.90 -10.31 -4.39
N SER A 40 6.69 -9.81 -4.59
CA SER A 40 6.23 -9.19 -5.84
C SER A 40 5.14 -8.20 -5.51
N VAL A 41 4.96 -7.17 -6.34
CA VAL A 41 3.87 -6.20 -6.18
C VAL A 41 2.53 -6.93 -6.15
N PHE A 42 1.74 -6.71 -5.10
CA PHE A 42 0.44 -7.35 -4.89
C PHE A 42 0.47 -8.87 -4.82
N TRP A 43 1.55 -9.40 -4.27
CA TRP A 43 1.59 -10.76 -3.76
C TRP A 43 0.30 -11.09 -2.99
N ASP A 44 -0.28 -12.25 -3.24
CA ASP A 44 -1.59 -12.66 -2.69
C ASP A 44 -1.50 -13.29 -1.30
N GLY A 45 -0.28 -13.54 -0.82
CA GLY A 45 -0.01 -14.12 0.50
C GLY A 45 0.01 -15.65 0.52
N ALA A 46 -0.07 -16.33 -0.63
CA ALA A 46 -0.25 -17.78 -0.68
C ALA A 46 0.89 -18.58 -0.01
N ASP A 47 2.14 -18.12 -0.15
CA ASP A 47 3.37 -18.69 0.44
C ASP A 47 3.84 -17.94 1.69
N ALA A 48 2.93 -17.26 2.42
CA ALA A 48 3.35 -16.38 3.52
C ALA A 48 4.03 -17.09 4.69
N ASP A 49 3.64 -18.33 4.98
CA ASP A 49 4.29 -19.14 6.01
C ASP A 49 5.74 -19.47 5.61
N ASP A 50 5.96 -19.91 4.37
CA ASP A 50 7.29 -20.25 3.84
C ASP A 50 8.21 -19.02 3.85
N ARG A 51 7.70 -17.87 3.41
CA ARG A 51 8.46 -16.59 3.41
C ARG A 51 8.86 -16.14 4.80
N VAL A 52 7.97 -16.27 5.78
CA VAL A 52 8.30 -15.92 7.16
C VAL A 52 9.30 -16.90 7.75
N SER A 53 9.25 -18.18 7.37
CA SER A 53 10.28 -19.16 7.76
C SER A 53 11.63 -18.79 7.16
N GLU A 54 11.70 -18.52 5.85
CA GLU A 54 12.93 -18.12 5.16
C GLU A 54 13.53 -16.85 5.78
N TRP A 55 12.71 -15.80 5.95
CA TRP A 55 13.13 -14.58 6.61
C TRP A 55 13.65 -14.82 8.03
N SER A 56 12.94 -15.66 8.81
CA SER A 56 13.32 -15.99 10.19
C SER A 56 14.69 -16.67 10.25
N ASP A 57 14.96 -17.57 9.31
CA ASP A 57 16.26 -18.24 9.18
C ASP A 57 17.36 -17.26 8.76
N ASP A 58 17.09 -16.40 7.78
CA ASP A 58 18.05 -15.43 7.23
C ASP A 58 18.52 -14.40 8.27
N VAL A 59 17.60 -13.92 9.13
CA VAL A 59 17.95 -12.98 10.21
C VAL A 59 18.47 -13.68 11.47
N GLY A 60 18.54 -15.02 11.47
CA GLY A 60 18.96 -15.81 12.62
C GLY A 60 18.03 -15.64 13.82
N PHE A 61 16.71 -15.61 13.59
CA PHE A 61 15.73 -15.33 14.64
C PHE A 61 15.80 -16.36 15.77
N LEU A 62 16.04 -15.88 16.99
CA LEU A 62 16.19 -16.75 18.16
C LEU A 62 14.84 -17.06 18.80
N GLU A 63 14.11 -18.08 18.33
CA GLU A 63 12.81 -18.43 18.90
C GLU A 63 12.91 -18.90 20.38
N GLY A 64 11.98 -18.46 21.22
CA GLY A 64 11.82 -18.96 22.59
C GLY A 64 11.43 -17.88 23.61
N ASP A 65 11.23 -18.29 24.86
CA ASP A 65 10.77 -17.43 25.96
C ASP A 65 11.87 -17.10 27.00
N GLU A 66 13.03 -17.75 26.88
CA GLU A 66 14.17 -17.60 27.79
C GLU A 66 14.97 -16.32 27.50
N GLU A 67 15.77 -15.89 28.48
CA GLU A 67 16.68 -14.75 28.31
C GLU A 67 17.62 -14.98 27.12
N GLY A 68 17.81 -13.95 26.28
CA GLY A 68 18.54 -14.06 25.03
C GLY A 68 17.72 -14.55 23.83
N ARG A 69 16.50 -15.06 24.02
CA ARG A 69 15.55 -15.35 22.92
C ARG A 69 14.75 -14.13 22.52
N TRP A 70 14.24 -14.14 21.29
CA TRP A 70 13.56 -13.03 20.62
C TRP A 70 12.05 -13.14 20.57
N GLY A 71 11.50 -14.26 21.05
CA GLY A 71 10.07 -14.52 21.13
C GLY A 71 9.62 -15.51 20.07
N ARG A 72 8.44 -15.27 19.48
CA ARG A 72 7.88 -16.05 18.38
C ARG A 72 7.35 -15.14 17.29
N VAL A 73 7.40 -15.61 16.06
CA VAL A 73 6.87 -14.93 14.87
C VAL A 73 5.92 -15.84 14.11
N ARG A 74 4.94 -15.25 13.44
CA ARG A 74 4.05 -15.93 12.49
C ARG A 74 3.55 -14.94 11.46
N PRO A 75 3.12 -15.37 10.26
CA PRO A 75 2.59 -14.45 9.26
C PRO A 75 1.40 -13.62 9.77
N ALA A 76 1.29 -12.38 9.29
CA ALA A 76 0.23 -11.47 9.71
C ALA A 76 -0.28 -10.58 8.57
N GLY A 77 -1.47 -10.87 8.05
CA GLY A 77 -2.17 -9.94 7.15
C GLY A 77 -1.56 -9.79 5.75
N ASN A 78 -0.64 -10.67 5.39
CA ASN A 78 0.04 -10.70 4.09
C ASN A 78 -0.95 -10.93 2.93
N GLY A 79 -0.73 -10.21 1.82
CA GLY A 79 -1.45 -10.35 0.56
C GLY A 79 -2.92 -9.92 0.49
N THR A 80 -3.42 -9.30 1.55
CA THR A 80 -4.79 -8.73 1.57
C THR A 80 -4.97 -7.59 0.57
N SER A 81 -3.94 -6.76 0.36
CA SER A 81 -3.95 -5.66 -0.60
C SER A 81 -4.00 -6.17 -2.04
N GLY A 82 -3.22 -7.20 -2.38
CA GLY A 82 -3.19 -7.79 -3.73
C GLY A 82 -4.53 -8.35 -4.15
N ARG A 83 -5.11 -9.19 -3.30
CA ARG A 83 -6.48 -9.72 -3.52
C ARG A 83 -7.51 -8.60 -3.68
N SER A 84 -7.41 -7.53 -2.90
CA SER A 84 -8.35 -6.42 -2.99
C SER A 84 -8.27 -5.66 -4.33
N VAL A 85 -7.08 -5.55 -4.95
CA VAL A 85 -6.94 -4.97 -6.29
C VAL A 85 -7.44 -5.91 -7.37
N VAL A 86 -7.10 -7.20 -7.28
CA VAL A 86 -7.57 -8.21 -8.24
C VAL A 86 -9.10 -8.26 -8.24
N GLU A 87 -9.72 -8.47 -7.08
CA GLU A 87 -11.18 -8.59 -6.96
C GLU A 87 -11.92 -7.27 -7.20
N GLY A 88 -11.34 -6.18 -6.72
CA GLY A 88 -11.96 -4.86 -6.69
C GLY A 88 -11.81 -4.08 -8.00
N VAL A 89 -10.71 -4.26 -8.73
CA VAL A 89 -10.35 -3.43 -9.88
C VAL A 89 -10.13 -4.24 -11.14
N LEU A 90 -9.24 -5.25 -11.11
CA LEU A 90 -8.84 -5.99 -12.31
C LEU A 90 -9.96 -6.90 -12.82
N GLY A 91 -10.53 -7.73 -11.95
CA GLY A 91 -11.59 -8.68 -12.29
C GLY A 91 -12.85 -8.01 -12.87
N PRO A 92 -13.35 -6.88 -12.33
CA PRO A 92 -14.42 -6.13 -12.97
C PRO A 92 -14.12 -5.62 -14.38
N LEU A 93 -12.86 -5.36 -14.70
CA LEU A 93 -12.40 -4.96 -16.03
C LEU A 93 -12.05 -6.15 -16.94
N GLY A 94 -12.07 -7.39 -16.42
CA GLY A 94 -11.67 -8.58 -17.15
C GLY A 94 -10.19 -8.62 -17.49
N ILE A 95 -9.33 -8.05 -16.63
CA ILE A 95 -7.88 -7.95 -16.84
C ILE A 95 -7.17 -8.86 -15.85
N GLU A 96 -6.21 -9.65 -16.34
CA GLU A 96 -5.37 -10.51 -15.52
C GLU A 96 -4.21 -9.71 -14.90
N ALA A 97 -3.79 -10.09 -13.69
CA ALA A 97 -2.71 -9.41 -12.97
C ALA A 97 -1.38 -9.46 -13.75
N GLU A 98 -1.09 -10.58 -14.40
CA GLU A 98 0.11 -10.83 -15.21
C GLU A 98 0.18 -9.95 -16.46
N SER A 99 -0.95 -9.38 -16.89
CA SER A 99 -1.04 -8.45 -18.02
C SER A 99 -1.04 -6.97 -17.60
N THR A 100 -0.78 -6.72 -16.31
CA THR A 100 -0.87 -5.40 -15.69
C THR A 100 0.51 -4.91 -15.25
N TRP A 101 0.81 -3.65 -15.60
CA TRP A 101 1.97 -2.93 -15.08
C TRP A 101 1.57 -2.26 -13.77
N PHE A 102 2.14 -2.69 -12.66
CA PHE A 102 1.91 -2.10 -11.35
C PHE A 102 3.05 -1.15 -10.97
N SER A 103 2.71 0.02 -10.42
CA SER A 103 3.67 0.99 -9.91
C SER A 103 3.08 1.81 -8.77
N ASP A 104 3.94 2.48 -8.01
CA ASP A 104 3.51 3.43 -7.00
C ASP A 104 4.16 4.81 -7.16
N ALA A 105 3.53 5.81 -6.54
CA ALA A 105 4.00 7.20 -6.52
C ALA A 105 5.45 7.33 -6.08
N VAL A 106 5.86 6.52 -5.11
CA VAL A 106 7.19 6.51 -4.49
C VAL A 106 7.67 5.07 -4.37
N ASP A 107 8.98 4.85 -4.39
CA ASP A 107 9.60 3.52 -4.35
C ASP A 107 10.00 3.09 -2.92
N ARG A 108 9.41 3.72 -1.91
CA ARG A 108 9.79 3.53 -0.51
C ARG A 108 8.58 3.21 0.38
N PHE A 109 8.76 2.23 1.26
CA PHE A 109 7.82 1.93 2.32
C PHE A 109 7.86 2.98 3.43
N PHE A 110 6.69 3.42 3.88
CA PHE A 110 6.54 4.39 4.97
C PHE A 110 5.63 3.87 6.07
N ILE A 111 6.03 4.07 7.33
CA ILE A 111 5.23 3.75 8.50
C ILE A 111 4.39 4.94 8.95
N LYS A 112 3.20 4.68 9.51
CA LYS A 112 2.32 5.72 10.04
C LYS A 112 2.52 5.91 11.54
N TRP A 113 2.43 7.15 11.99
CA TRP A 113 2.36 7.52 13.41
C TRP A 113 0.94 7.96 13.76
N ALA A 114 0.40 7.52 14.90
CA ALA A 114 -0.82 8.11 15.43
C ALA A 114 -0.48 9.33 16.30
N GLY A 115 -0.75 10.53 15.80
CA GLY A 115 -0.78 11.74 16.64
C GLY A 115 -2.07 11.78 17.45
N GLY A 116 -2.04 11.29 18.69
CA GLY A 116 -3.11 11.55 19.69
C GLY A 116 -4.50 10.96 19.39
N GLY A 117 -4.60 9.68 18.98
CA GLY A 117 -5.88 8.98 18.76
C GLY A 117 -5.89 7.53 19.28
N ARG A 118 -7.09 6.92 19.37
CA ARG A 118 -7.36 5.59 19.99
C ARG A 118 -6.73 4.37 19.28
N GLN A 119 -6.17 4.52 18.08
CA GLN A 119 -5.61 3.39 17.31
C GLN A 119 -4.10 3.53 17.14
N ARG A 120 -3.38 2.65 17.83
CA ARG A 120 -1.95 2.39 17.69
C ARG A 120 -1.57 2.09 16.24
N GLN A 121 -0.52 2.73 15.73
CA GLN A 121 0.02 2.51 14.38
C GLN A 121 1.40 1.83 14.43
N GLN A 122 1.94 1.46 13.27
CA GLN A 122 3.24 0.77 13.15
C GLN A 122 4.37 1.50 13.87
N ALA A 123 4.44 2.82 13.72
CA ALA A 123 5.51 3.59 14.37
C ALA A 123 5.38 3.62 15.90
N ASN A 124 4.14 3.56 16.43
CA ASN A 124 3.92 3.39 17.87
C ASN A 124 4.40 2.01 18.34
N ALA A 125 4.08 0.94 17.61
CA ALA A 125 4.53 -0.41 17.95
C ALA A 125 6.06 -0.52 17.93
N ILE A 126 6.71 0.13 16.97
CA ILE A 126 8.17 0.22 16.93
C ILE A 126 8.70 0.95 18.17
N ALA A 127 8.20 2.15 18.46
CA ALA A 127 8.68 2.96 19.57
C ALA A 127 8.42 2.34 20.96
N GLU A 128 7.28 1.68 21.13
CA GLU A 128 6.81 1.17 22.43
C GLU A 128 7.20 -0.29 22.69
N ASP A 129 7.33 -1.14 21.66
CA ASP A 129 7.65 -2.57 21.84
C ASP A 129 9.01 -2.96 21.25
N TYR A 130 9.32 -2.56 20.02
CA TYR A 130 10.55 -2.98 19.36
C TYR A 130 11.78 -2.26 19.91
N GLU A 131 11.76 -0.93 20.01
CA GLU A 131 12.91 -0.14 20.45
C GLU A 131 13.38 -0.47 21.87
N PRO A 132 12.51 -0.66 22.88
CA PRO A 132 12.94 -1.13 24.20
C PRO A 132 13.58 -2.52 24.14
N PHE A 133 12.99 -3.43 23.35
CA PHE A 133 13.53 -4.77 23.16
C PHE A 133 14.90 -4.76 22.48
N ALA A 134 15.06 -3.95 21.42
CA ALA A 134 16.28 -3.86 20.65
C ALA A 134 17.44 -3.35 21.51
N ARG A 135 17.20 -2.29 22.30
CA ARG A 135 18.20 -1.79 23.26
C ARG A 135 18.59 -2.82 24.31
N ALA A 136 17.62 -3.57 24.84
CA ALA A 136 17.89 -4.58 25.88
C ALA A 136 18.67 -5.79 25.35
N THR A 137 18.58 -6.08 24.05
CA THR A 137 19.18 -7.27 23.42
C THR A 137 20.35 -6.96 22.49
N GLY A 138 20.71 -5.68 22.31
CA GLY A 138 21.78 -5.26 21.41
C GLY A 138 21.42 -5.32 19.93
N LEU A 139 20.13 -5.38 19.58
CA LEU A 139 19.69 -5.32 18.19
C LEU A 139 19.71 -3.88 17.66
N PRO A 140 19.81 -3.69 16.32
CA PRO A 140 19.73 -2.37 15.70
C PRO A 140 18.39 -1.67 16.01
N SER A 141 18.43 -0.33 16.06
CA SER A 141 17.19 0.47 16.04
C SER A 141 16.54 0.44 14.67
N ALA A 142 15.23 0.64 14.64
CA ALA A 142 14.45 0.70 13.42
C ALA A 142 14.77 2.00 12.65
N SER A 143 14.87 1.89 11.32
CA SER A 143 15.20 3.00 10.41
C SER A 143 14.07 3.34 9.43
N LEU A 144 12.88 2.75 9.60
CA LEU A 144 11.74 2.96 8.71
C LEU A 144 11.24 4.42 8.77
N PRO A 145 11.10 5.11 7.63
CA PRO A 145 10.70 6.51 7.59
C PRO A 145 9.21 6.70 7.91
N LEU A 146 8.89 7.80 8.59
CA LEU A 146 7.50 8.21 8.79
C LEU A 146 6.88 8.66 7.47
N ARG A 147 5.61 8.31 7.28
CA ARG A 147 4.84 8.72 6.12
C ARG A 147 4.64 10.25 6.11
N PRO A 148 5.05 10.95 5.05
CA PRO A 148 4.78 12.37 4.89
C PRO A 148 3.29 12.64 4.68
N ALA A 149 2.87 13.91 4.79
CA ALA A 149 1.51 14.30 4.42
C ALA A 149 1.28 14.07 2.91
N VAL A 150 0.01 13.91 2.50
CA VAL A 150 -0.32 13.63 1.07
C VAL A 150 0.24 14.69 0.13
N ALA A 151 0.22 15.98 0.52
CA ALA A 151 0.78 17.04 -0.31
C ALA A 151 2.30 16.88 -0.50
N GLU A 152 3.02 16.64 0.59
CA GLU A 152 4.47 16.41 0.58
C GLU A 152 4.85 15.15 -0.21
N LEU A 153 4.02 14.10 -0.15
CA LEU A 153 4.24 12.89 -0.94
C LEU A 153 4.03 13.14 -2.43
N VAL A 154 3.01 13.92 -2.80
CA VAL A 154 2.79 14.34 -4.19
C VAL A 154 3.97 15.17 -4.69
N ASP A 155 4.47 16.10 -3.88
CA ASP A 155 5.64 16.92 -4.21
C ASP A 155 6.88 16.04 -4.38
N LEU A 156 7.14 15.10 -3.46
CA LEU A 156 8.22 14.12 -3.54
C LEU A 156 8.14 13.27 -4.82
N ALA A 157 6.96 12.76 -5.15
CA ALA A 157 6.77 11.98 -6.37
C ALA A 157 7.01 12.82 -7.63
N ALA A 158 6.55 14.07 -7.63
CA ALA A 158 6.70 14.98 -8.76
C ALA A 158 8.13 15.53 -8.93
N SER A 159 8.90 15.63 -7.85
CA SER A 159 10.30 16.11 -7.89
C SER A 159 11.31 14.99 -8.10
N GLU A 160 11.18 13.88 -7.38
CA GLU A 160 12.21 12.83 -7.34
C GLU A 160 11.85 11.60 -8.18
N HIS A 161 10.56 11.28 -8.34
CA HIS A 161 10.13 10.08 -9.06
C HIS A 161 9.48 10.35 -10.43
N ARG A 162 9.35 11.62 -10.85
CA ARG A 162 8.69 12.00 -12.11
C ARG A 162 9.29 11.28 -13.32
N GLU A 163 10.60 11.27 -13.45
CA GLU A 163 11.23 10.63 -14.61
C GLU A 163 11.00 9.12 -14.65
N ARG A 164 11.09 8.45 -13.48
CA ARG A 164 10.80 7.02 -13.34
C ARG A 164 9.36 6.74 -13.77
N LEU A 165 8.40 7.44 -13.18
CA LEU A 165 6.96 7.25 -13.46
C LEU A 165 6.63 7.50 -14.93
N ARG A 166 7.19 8.55 -15.54
CA ARG A 166 6.99 8.83 -16.97
C ARG A 166 7.57 7.75 -17.87
N LYS A 167 8.78 7.25 -17.56
CA LYS A 167 9.40 6.14 -18.29
C LYS A 167 8.55 4.87 -18.20
N GLU A 168 8.07 4.53 -17.00
CA GLU A 168 7.19 3.38 -16.80
C GLU A 168 5.88 3.50 -17.59
N LEU A 169 5.22 4.67 -17.54
CA LEU A 169 4.01 4.94 -18.31
C LEU A 169 4.23 4.73 -19.82
N VAL A 170 5.28 5.33 -20.38
CA VAL A 170 5.62 5.21 -21.81
C VAL A 170 5.99 3.76 -22.17
N ASN A 171 6.81 3.10 -21.37
CA ASN A 171 7.26 1.73 -21.62
C ASN A 171 6.14 0.70 -21.51
N SER A 172 5.18 0.93 -20.60
CA SER A 172 4.04 0.05 -20.42
C SER A 172 3.13 -0.01 -21.65
N ARG A 173 3.15 1.03 -22.50
CA ARG A 173 2.26 1.24 -23.65
C ARG A 173 0.79 0.96 -23.33
N SER A 174 0.39 1.18 -22.08
CA SER A 174 -0.92 0.76 -21.60
C SER A 174 -1.99 1.73 -22.08
N PRO A 175 -3.03 1.27 -22.81
CA PRO A 175 -4.09 2.15 -23.30
C PRO A 175 -5.02 2.65 -22.18
N LEU A 176 -4.93 2.06 -21.00
CA LEU A 176 -5.69 2.41 -19.79
C LEU A 176 -4.72 2.52 -18.61
N VAL A 177 -4.80 3.64 -17.91
CA VAL A 177 -4.12 3.92 -16.65
C VAL A 177 -5.15 4.07 -15.54
N VAL A 178 -5.00 3.32 -14.47
CA VAL A 178 -5.85 3.36 -13.28
C VAL A 178 -5.05 3.93 -12.11
N THR A 179 -5.59 4.91 -11.40
CA THR A 179 -5.01 5.40 -10.15
C THR A 179 -5.86 4.97 -8.96
N LEU A 180 -5.21 4.45 -7.90
CA LEU A 180 -5.86 3.98 -6.69
C LEU A 180 -5.72 5.01 -5.54
N GLY A 181 -6.82 5.71 -5.28
CA GLY A 181 -6.91 6.71 -4.22
C GLY A 181 -6.45 8.12 -4.64
N GLU A 182 -6.68 9.07 -3.73
CA GLU A 182 -6.46 10.50 -3.99
C GLU A 182 -4.98 10.84 -4.26
N GLU A 183 -4.07 10.15 -3.58
CA GLU A 183 -2.65 10.38 -3.72
C GLU A 183 -2.15 10.02 -5.11
N ALA A 184 -2.37 8.78 -5.55
CA ALA A 184 -1.99 8.31 -6.88
C ALA A 184 -2.63 9.16 -7.98
N ARG A 185 -3.89 9.58 -7.78
CA ARG A 185 -4.60 10.48 -8.70
C ARG A 185 -3.88 11.82 -8.85
N ARG A 186 -3.52 12.46 -7.73
CA ARG A 186 -2.79 13.74 -7.73
C ARG A 186 -1.38 13.60 -8.30
N VAL A 187 -0.68 12.50 -8.01
CA VAL A 187 0.64 12.22 -8.57
C VAL A 187 0.56 12.05 -10.08
N LEU A 188 -0.38 11.27 -10.60
CA LEU A 188 -0.53 11.10 -12.04
C LEU A 188 -0.80 12.44 -12.73
N ALA A 189 -1.69 13.26 -12.17
CA ALA A 189 -1.96 14.60 -12.68
C ALA A 189 -0.70 15.49 -12.67
N ALA A 190 0.13 15.38 -11.63
CA ALA A 190 1.35 16.17 -11.52
C ALA A 190 2.43 15.72 -12.51
N VAL A 191 2.54 14.41 -12.82
CA VAL A 191 3.59 13.88 -13.71
C VAL A 191 3.23 13.85 -15.19
N ALA A 192 1.94 13.90 -15.53
CA ALA A 192 1.47 13.99 -16.91
C ALA A 192 1.78 15.35 -17.56
N ASP A 193 1.77 15.40 -18.90
CA ASP A 193 1.88 16.66 -19.64
C ASP A 193 0.51 17.32 -19.78
N GLU A 194 -0.53 16.51 -20.04
CA GLU A 194 -1.92 16.95 -20.15
C GLU A 194 -2.86 15.92 -19.52
N VAL A 195 -3.93 16.42 -18.91
CA VAL A 195 -5.03 15.62 -18.36
C VAL A 195 -6.36 16.27 -18.66
N GLU A 196 -7.38 15.48 -18.96
CA GLU A 196 -8.73 15.95 -19.28
C GLU A 196 -9.80 15.00 -18.72
N GLY A 197 -10.93 15.56 -18.27
CA GLY A 197 -12.14 14.81 -17.90
C GLY A 197 -12.30 14.45 -16.42
N GLY A 198 -13.20 13.47 -16.16
CA GLY A 198 -13.70 13.08 -14.83
C GLY A 198 -12.67 12.68 -13.76
N PRO A 199 -11.53 12.03 -14.08
CA PRO A 199 -10.53 11.62 -13.08
C PRO A 199 -9.85 12.76 -12.29
N THR A 200 -10.14 14.02 -12.62
CA THR A 200 -9.54 15.19 -11.97
C THR A 200 -10.21 15.58 -10.65
N ARG A 201 -11.38 15.01 -10.31
CA ARG A 201 -12.07 15.30 -9.04
C ARG A 201 -11.43 14.57 -7.84
N PRO A 202 -11.42 15.19 -6.63
CA PRO A 202 -10.88 14.55 -5.44
C PRO A 202 -11.64 13.29 -5.00
N LEU A 203 -10.90 12.32 -4.46
CA LEU A 203 -11.41 11.07 -3.90
C LEU A 203 -11.40 11.05 -2.35
N ASP A 204 -11.18 12.20 -1.69
CA ASP A 204 -11.10 12.28 -0.23
C ASP A 204 -12.48 12.46 0.43
N GLY A 205 -12.96 11.40 1.08
CA GLY A 205 -14.29 11.40 1.75
C GLY A 205 -14.44 12.33 2.97
N LYS A 206 -13.44 13.16 3.30
CA LYS A 206 -13.47 14.08 4.46
C LYS A 206 -13.82 15.53 4.09
N ARG A 207 -13.66 15.93 2.82
CA ARG A 207 -13.77 17.35 2.41
C ARG A 207 -14.99 17.67 1.55
N PHE A 208 -15.71 16.67 1.07
CA PHE A 208 -16.89 16.92 0.24
C PHE A 208 -18.18 16.41 0.90
N ALA A 209 -19.17 17.30 0.95
CA ALA A 209 -20.57 16.97 1.23
C ALA A 209 -21.19 16.13 0.10
N GLU A 210 -20.57 16.11 -1.08
CA GLU A 210 -21.06 15.47 -2.29
C GLU A 210 -19.98 14.58 -2.91
N TYR A 211 -20.34 13.36 -3.26
CA TYR A 211 -19.42 12.41 -3.90
C TYR A 211 -19.47 12.65 -5.42
N PRO A 212 -18.37 12.42 -6.15
CA PRO A 212 -18.33 12.70 -7.58
C PRO A 212 -19.32 11.81 -8.35
N ASP A 213 -20.30 12.45 -9.02
CA ASP A 213 -21.27 11.76 -9.90
C ASP A 213 -20.60 11.06 -11.10
N ASP A 214 -19.40 11.51 -11.46
CA ASP A 214 -18.51 11.01 -12.51
C ASP A 214 -17.51 9.94 -11.99
N TYR A 215 -17.73 9.39 -10.79
CA TYR A 215 -16.87 8.35 -10.25
C TYR A 215 -16.82 7.13 -11.18
N GLY A 216 -15.61 6.77 -11.60
CA GLY A 216 -15.38 5.66 -12.52
C GLY A 216 -15.59 6.01 -13.99
N GLU A 217 -15.80 7.27 -14.33
CA GLU A 217 -15.71 7.76 -15.70
C GLU A 217 -14.25 7.95 -16.10
N ALA A 218 -13.93 7.56 -17.34
CA ALA A 218 -12.58 7.67 -17.86
C ALA A 218 -12.35 9.06 -18.48
N GLY A 219 -11.25 9.69 -18.11
CA GLY A 219 -10.69 10.85 -18.78
C GLY A 219 -9.60 10.46 -19.78
N ALA A 220 -8.82 11.45 -20.20
CA ALA A 220 -7.65 11.27 -21.05
C ALA A 220 -6.39 11.82 -20.35
N LEU A 221 -5.25 11.23 -20.69
CA LEU A 221 -3.94 11.72 -20.26
C LEU A 221 -2.92 11.62 -21.40
N ARG A 222 -1.92 12.50 -21.36
CA ARG A 222 -0.76 12.49 -22.27
C ARG A 222 0.56 12.55 -21.51
N VAL A 223 1.50 11.68 -21.86
CA VAL A 223 2.89 11.67 -21.38
C VAL A 223 3.83 11.48 -22.58
N GLY A 224 4.50 12.55 -22.99
CA GLY A 224 5.24 12.57 -24.26
C GLY A 224 4.30 12.29 -25.43
N ASP A 225 4.64 11.28 -26.23
CA ASP A 225 3.84 10.79 -27.36
C ASP A 225 2.80 9.73 -26.95
N MET A 226 2.83 9.28 -25.69
CA MET A 226 1.88 8.30 -25.18
C MET A 226 0.58 8.99 -24.77
N THR A 227 -0.54 8.46 -25.26
CA THR A 227 -1.88 8.83 -24.82
C THR A 227 -2.58 7.61 -24.22
N ALA A 228 -3.38 7.84 -23.19
CA ALA A 228 -4.17 6.78 -22.57
C ALA A 228 -5.47 7.31 -21.98
N ARG A 229 -6.42 6.40 -21.79
CA ARG A 229 -7.56 6.63 -20.92
C ARG A 229 -7.11 6.59 -19.48
N TRP A 230 -7.59 7.53 -18.68
CA TRP A 230 -7.32 7.58 -17.24
C TRP A 230 -8.60 7.24 -16.48
N LEU A 231 -8.52 6.31 -15.53
CA LEU A 231 -9.58 6.00 -14.57
C LEU A 231 -9.07 6.25 -13.14
N ALA A 232 -9.73 7.13 -12.40
CA ALA A 232 -9.43 7.32 -10.98
C ALA A 232 -10.43 6.54 -10.10
N LEU A 233 -9.94 5.61 -9.30
CA LEU A 233 -10.73 4.79 -8.40
C LEU A 233 -10.33 5.02 -6.95
N VAL A 234 -11.25 4.79 -6.03
CA VAL A 234 -10.92 4.82 -4.60
C VAL A 234 -9.95 3.69 -4.26
N HIS A 235 -9.04 3.92 -3.31
CA HIS A 235 -8.12 2.88 -2.87
C HIS A 235 -8.90 1.68 -2.28
N PRO A 236 -8.56 0.42 -2.62
CA PRO A 236 -9.31 -0.76 -2.17
C PRO A 236 -9.41 -0.91 -0.64
N GLY A 237 -8.41 -0.41 0.08
CA GLY A 237 -8.41 -0.34 1.54
C GLY A 237 -9.41 0.67 2.15
N GLN A 238 -10.16 1.44 1.36
CA GLN A 238 -11.16 2.39 1.85
C GLN A 238 -12.32 1.66 2.54
N ARG A 239 -12.68 2.13 3.74
CA ARG A 239 -13.69 1.51 4.60
C ARG A 239 -15.01 2.30 4.71
N SER A 240 -15.10 3.49 4.11
CA SER A 240 -16.37 4.24 4.07
C SER A 240 -17.48 3.43 3.38
N PRO A 241 -18.64 3.20 4.04
CA PRO A 241 -19.74 2.45 3.45
C PRO A 241 -20.23 3.04 2.13
N ARG A 242 -20.21 4.37 1.99
CA ARG A 242 -20.63 5.05 0.77
C ARG A 242 -19.64 4.84 -0.38
N TRP A 243 -18.33 4.88 -0.10
CA TRP A 243 -17.33 4.53 -1.12
C TRP A 243 -17.43 3.08 -1.54
N GLN A 244 -17.71 2.16 -0.61
CA GLN A 244 -17.95 0.75 -0.92
C GLN A 244 -19.19 0.58 -1.82
N GLN A 245 -20.27 1.34 -1.57
CA GLN A 245 -21.46 1.33 -2.41
C GLN A 245 -21.18 1.86 -3.82
N LEU A 246 -20.57 3.04 -3.96
CA LEU A 246 -20.22 3.66 -5.25
C LEU A 246 -19.29 2.76 -6.07
N HIS A 247 -18.27 2.21 -5.43
CA HIS A 247 -17.38 1.26 -6.09
C HIS A 247 -18.09 -0.05 -6.44
N GLY A 248 -19.01 -0.53 -5.60
CA GLY A 248 -19.90 -1.65 -5.91
C GLY A 248 -20.70 -1.42 -7.19
N GLN A 249 -21.31 -0.24 -7.34
CA GLN A 249 -22.07 0.14 -8.53
C GLN A 249 -21.17 0.21 -9.77
N TRP A 250 -20.00 0.85 -9.66
CA TRP A 250 -19.02 0.89 -10.74
C TRP A 250 -18.63 -0.52 -11.21
N ARG A 251 -18.32 -1.44 -10.29
CA ARG A 251 -17.98 -2.84 -10.62
C ARG A 251 -19.08 -3.53 -11.41
N SER A 252 -20.34 -3.35 -11.01
CA SER A 252 -21.48 -3.94 -11.71
C SER A 252 -21.65 -3.36 -13.13
N LEU A 253 -21.47 -2.05 -13.29
CA LEU A 253 -21.57 -1.37 -14.58
C LEU A 253 -20.50 -1.81 -15.57
N VAL A 254 -19.25 -1.95 -15.12
CA VAL A 254 -18.14 -2.35 -16.02
C VAL A 254 -18.20 -3.83 -16.38
N ARG A 255 -18.61 -4.71 -15.47
CA ARG A 255 -18.82 -6.13 -15.75
C ARG A 255 -19.91 -6.35 -16.79
N GLY A 256 -21.01 -5.60 -16.72
CA GLY A 256 -22.09 -5.66 -17.71
C GLY A 256 -21.71 -5.15 -19.12
N LYS A 257 -20.56 -4.49 -19.26
CA LYS A 257 -20.01 -4.06 -20.56
C LYS A 257 -18.91 -5.00 -21.09
N ALA A 258 -18.38 -5.86 -20.23
CA ALA A 258 -17.29 -6.78 -20.55
C ALA A 258 -17.77 -8.19 -20.93
N GLY A 259 -19.02 -8.54 -20.60
CA GLY A 259 -19.70 -9.77 -21.05
C GLY A 259 -20.54 -9.53 -22.30
#